data_AF-A0A7X3IJV4-F1
#
_entry.id   AF-A0A7X3IJV4-F1
#
_cell.length_a   1.000
_cell.length_b   1.000
_cell.length_c   1.000
_cell.angle_alpha   90.00
_cell.angle_beta   90.00
_cell.angle_gamma   90.00
#
_symmetry.space_group_name_H-M   'P 1'
#
loop_
_entity.id
_entity.type
_entity.pdbx_description
1 polymer ?
#
loop_
_entity_poly.entity_id
_entity_poly.type
_entity_poly.pdbx_seq_one_letter_code
_entity_poly.pdbx_strand_id
1 'polypeptide(L)'
;MIEEEYFKQRFIDVYEYSLMNYKSGTGTFRISDKEFQVKWESVIPITGECIFVISSEDSLGSLLQSTDIGNGELTGITDDREWSISTKLIITNINFKTNIPSIVLTCLVRILNLVKVSNNEINKKYLRGYITNFDFLGMEFTIRGERRVRDKFTVNVHDRQVVFQELEHKKLILEQINSNRIDKAILSTITFPILDGENKEQTSHYIELISWFLSLVNVKATMVPLIEYYDNNNEIAEIEYHQLLSSRYHPNVIIDNHLCFGGLIQYFNECYQVFVELDNDLALSSLVTSILGMYEGKFLENKLAGLILSYELLLTKYLVKSGSDFESIKELSIQDKLRRVNTYLRFIPSHLLADTLRKDVRNALFHTGEISVLSLNEKIEIYNEYYDLLIQITLRILNYRGKYINPKDYTAIDLL
;
A
#
# COMPACT_ATOMS: atom_id res chain seq x y z
N MET A 1 30.45 6.40 -12.69
CA MET A 1 29.58 5.68 -11.74
C MET A 1 29.56 6.46 -10.44
N ILE A 2 28.54 6.25 -9.62
CA ILE A 2 28.39 6.85 -8.28
C ILE A 2 28.83 5.88 -7.17
N GLU A 3 28.86 4.58 -7.45
CA GLU A 3 29.38 3.49 -6.61
C GLU A 3 28.55 3.24 -5.34
N GLU A 4 28.76 2.09 -4.71
CA GLU A 4 28.00 1.66 -3.51
C GLU A 4 28.10 2.68 -2.36
N GLU A 5 29.26 3.32 -2.20
CA GLU A 5 29.54 4.29 -1.15
C GLU A 5 28.57 5.49 -1.18
N TYR A 6 28.11 5.91 -2.38
CA TYR A 6 27.07 6.93 -2.50
C TYR A 6 25.78 6.54 -1.77
N PHE A 7 25.36 5.28 -1.92
CA PHE A 7 24.14 4.78 -1.29
C PHE A 7 24.31 4.59 0.21
N LYS A 8 25.48 4.09 0.65
CA LYS A 8 25.84 3.98 2.07
C LYS A 8 25.82 5.33 2.75
N GLN A 9 26.39 6.37 2.15
CA GLN A 9 26.38 7.73 2.72
C GLN A 9 24.99 8.35 2.73
N ARG A 10 24.14 8.03 1.75
CA ARG A 10 22.77 8.54 1.68
C ARG A 10 21.86 7.93 2.76
N PHE A 11 22.05 6.66 3.07
CA PHE A 11 21.17 5.90 3.97
C PHE A 11 21.79 5.58 5.33
N ILE A 12 23.09 5.82 5.51
CA ILE A 12 23.88 5.67 6.74
C ILE A 12 23.44 4.43 7.53
N ASP A 13 22.65 4.63 8.59
CA ASP A 13 22.26 3.61 9.56
C ASP A 13 21.18 2.65 9.05
N VAL A 14 20.49 2.95 7.93
CA VAL A 14 19.44 2.08 7.37
C VAL A 14 19.86 1.31 6.12
N TYR A 15 21.06 1.56 5.61
CA TYR A 15 21.57 0.87 4.42
C TYR A 15 21.70 -0.64 4.65
N GLU A 16 22.17 -1.05 5.83
CA GLU A 16 22.35 -2.46 6.19
C GLU A 16 21.03 -3.25 6.24
N TYR A 17 19.90 -2.55 6.34
CA TYR A 17 18.56 -3.15 6.33
C TYR A 17 17.89 -3.07 4.96
N SER A 18 18.64 -2.79 3.90
CA SER A 18 18.08 -2.70 2.55
C SER A 18 17.41 -4.02 2.14
N LEU A 19 16.23 -3.91 1.53
CA LEU A 19 15.51 -5.05 0.97
C LEU A 19 16.26 -5.62 -0.23
N MET A 20 16.88 -4.73 -1.01
CA MET A 20 17.81 -5.07 -2.08
C MET A 20 19.06 -4.20 -1.91
N ASN A 21 20.16 -4.85 -1.54
CA ASN A 21 21.49 -4.23 -1.50
C ASN A 21 21.90 -3.74 -2.89
N TYR A 22 22.98 -2.96 -2.94
CA TYR A 22 23.50 -2.38 -4.19
C TYR A 22 23.63 -3.42 -5.29
N LYS A 23 22.95 -3.14 -6.40
CA LYS A 23 23.11 -3.86 -7.67
C LYS A 23 23.48 -2.87 -8.75
N SER A 24 24.40 -3.27 -9.61
CA SER A 24 24.83 -2.53 -10.78
C SER A 24 24.84 -3.41 -12.01
N GLY A 25 24.81 -2.78 -13.18
CA GLY A 25 24.87 -3.48 -14.43
C GLY A 25 25.00 -2.56 -15.63
N THR A 26 24.85 -3.18 -16.79
CA THR A 26 24.83 -2.49 -18.09
C THR A 26 23.54 -2.82 -18.83
N GLY A 27 23.11 -1.93 -19.71
CA GLY A 27 21.87 -2.13 -20.45
C GLY A 27 21.61 -1.08 -21.51
N THR A 28 20.50 -1.29 -22.20
CA THR A 28 19.94 -0.36 -23.19
C THR A 28 18.83 0.45 -22.52
N PHE A 29 19.02 1.76 -22.43
CA PHE A 29 17.99 2.71 -22.04
C PHE A 29 17.33 3.31 -23.28
N ARG A 30 16.02 3.11 -23.38
CA ARG A 30 15.18 3.64 -24.45
C ARG A 30 14.36 4.81 -23.92
N ILE A 31 14.46 5.95 -24.60
CA ILE A 31 13.64 7.12 -24.33
C ILE A 31 13.16 7.69 -25.66
N SER A 32 11.84 7.90 -25.78
CA SER A 32 11.18 8.15 -27.07
C SER A 32 11.56 7.03 -28.08
N ASP A 33 12.17 7.37 -29.22
CA ASP A 33 12.58 6.42 -30.26
C ASP A 33 14.10 6.20 -30.31
N LYS A 34 14.84 6.59 -29.26
CA LYS A 34 16.29 6.48 -29.20
C LYS A 34 16.74 5.52 -28.12
N GLU A 35 17.80 4.78 -28.44
CA GLU A 35 18.43 3.81 -27.55
C GLU A 35 19.84 4.23 -27.19
N PHE A 36 20.18 4.07 -25.92
CA PHE A 36 21.46 4.46 -25.36
C PHE A 36 22.03 3.30 -24.55
N GLN A 37 23.31 3.01 -24.76
CA GLN A 37 24.03 2.09 -23.88
C GLN A 37 24.38 2.82 -22.60
N VAL A 38 23.98 2.25 -21.47
CA VAL A 38 24.12 2.89 -20.18
C VAL A 38 24.64 1.92 -19.13
N LYS A 39 25.22 2.48 -18.07
CA LYS A 39 25.41 1.79 -16.80
C LYS A 39 24.28 2.18 -15.87
N TRP A 40 23.84 1.24 -15.04
CA TRP A 40 22.79 1.49 -14.07
C TRP A 40 23.21 0.98 -12.69
N GLU A 41 22.71 1.65 -11.65
CA GLU A 41 22.99 1.37 -10.26
C GLU A 41 21.68 1.51 -9.47
N SER A 42 21.36 0.56 -8.60
CA SER A 42 20.09 0.55 -7.86
C SER A 42 20.21 -0.05 -6.46
N VAL A 43 19.40 0.50 -5.54
CA VAL A 43 19.21 0.03 -4.16
C VAL A 43 17.73 0.16 -3.81
N ILE A 44 17.20 -0.83 -3.09
CA ILE A 44 15.89 -0.73 -2.44
C ILE A 44 16.15 -0.76 -0.92
N PRO A 45 16.19 0.41 -0.25
CA PRO A 45 16.39 0.52 1.19
C PRO A 45 15.16 0.00 1.94
N ILE A 46 15.26 -0.06 3.27
CA ILE A 46 14.15 -0.51 4.13
C ILE A 46 12.89 0.36 4.00
N THR A 47 13.01 1.60 3.51
CA THR A 47 11.84 2.47 3.26
C THR A 47 10.96 1.99 2.10
N GLY A 48 11.44 1.01 1.32
CA GLY A 48 10.76 0.49 0.15
C GLY A 48 10.81 1.41 -1.07
N GLU A 49 11.66 2.45 -1.07
CA GLU A 49 11.82 3.34 -2.23
C GLU A 49 12.97 2.91 -3.13
N CYS A 50 12.68 2.42 -4.34
CA CYS A 50 13.74 2.08 -5.28
C CYS A 50 14.47 3.33 -5.78
N ILE A 51 15.73 3.49 -5.37
CA ILE A 51 16.63 4.47 -5.97
C ILE A 51 17.29 3.85 -7.18
N PHE A 52 17.19 4.53 -8.30
CA PHE A 52 17.75 4.08 -9.57
C PHE A 52 18.51 5.20 -10.24
N VAL A 53 19.75 4.92 -10.61
CA VAL A 53 20.65 5.88 -11.21
C VAL A 53 21.17 5.33 -12.53
N ILE A 54 21.09 6.15 -13.58
CA ILE A 54 21.64 5.84 -14.89
C ILE A 54 22.85 6.73 -15.14
N SER A 55 23.94 6.12 -15.62
CA SER A 55 25.12 6.82 -16.12
C SER A 55 25.31 6.55 -17.61
N SER A 56 25.45 7.61 -18.41
CA SER A 56 25.69 7.54 -19.86
C SER A 56 26.81 8.47 -20.29
N GLU A 57 27.43 8.14 -21.43
CA GLU A 57 28.29 9.07 -22.18
C GLU A 57 27.43 10.15 -22.87
N ASP A 58 28.08 11.29 -23.21
CA ASP A 58 27.48 12.61 -23.51
C ASP A 58 26.32 12.68 -24.51
N SER A 59 26.15 11.68 -25.40
CA SER A 59 25.13 11.72 -26.45
C SER A 59 23.70 11.84 -25.91
N LEU A 60 23.44 11.29 -24.71
CA LEU A 60 22.15 11.36 -24.03
C LEU A 60 21.78 12.78 -23.56
N GLY A 61 22.78 13.62 -23.25
CA GLY A 61 22.57 14.93 -22.63
C GLY A 61 21.97 15.95 -23.58
N SER A 62 22.40 15.91 -24.83
CA SER A 62 21.87 16.76 -25.90
C SER A 62 20.38 16.49 -26.17
N LEU A 63 19.95 15.22 -26.07
CA LEU A 63 18.55 14.84 -26.23
C LEU A 63 17.70 15.37 -25.06
N LEU A 64 18.17 15.19 -23.83
CA LEU A 64 17.41 15.57 -22.63
C LEU A 64 17.26 17.08 -22.44
N GLN A 65 18.12 17.90 -23.06
CA GLN A 65 17.95 19.36 -23.08
C GLN A 65 16.85 19.82 -24.04
N SER A 66 16.44 18.98 -25.00
CA SER A 66 15.47 19.31 -26.06
C SER A 66 14.12 18.60 -25.90
N THR A 67 14.00 17.72 -24.92
CA THR A 67 12.77 16.95 -24.64
C THR A 67 12.24 17.31 -23.26
N ASP A 68 10.91 17.42 -23.13
CA ASP A 68 10.29 17.40 -21.81
C ASP A 68 10.71 16.11 -21.10
N ILE A 69 11.05 16.23 -19.82
CA ILE A 69 11.50 15.14 -18.95
C ILE A 69 10.67 13.88 -19.19
N GLY A 70 11.30 12.87 -19.80
CA GLY A 70 10.59 11.74 -20.41
C GLY A 70 10.49 10.51 -19.52
N ASN A 71 9.45 9.72 -19.80
CA ASN A 71 9.39 8.32 -19.40
C ASN A 71 10.36 7.52 -20.27
N GLY A 72 11.13 6.63 -19.66
CA GLY A 72 12.03 5.73 -20.37
C GLY A 72 11.92 4.30 -19.88
N GLU A 73 12.49 3.39 -20.64
CA GLU A 73 12.52 1.97 -20.33
C GLU A 73 13.96 1.48 -20.40
N LEU A 74 14.38 0.65 -19.44
CA LEU A 74 15.71 0.06 -19.44
C LEU A 74 15.60 -1.46 -19.43
N THR A 75 16.39 -2.10 -20.28
CA THR A 75 16.64 -3.54 -20.24
C THR A 75 18.14 -3.80 -20.17
N GLY A 76 18.57 -4.86 -19.50
CA GLY A 76 20.00 -5.09 -19.30
C GLY A 76 20.30 -6.32 -18.46
N ILE A 77 21.55 -6.40 -17.98
CA ILE A 77 22.04 -7.49 -17.15
C ILE A 77 22.88 -6.91 -16.01
N THR A 78 22.83 -7.54 -14.83
CA THR A 78 23.73 -7.22 -13.71
C THR A 78 25.19 -7.52 -14.03
N ASP A 79 26.12 -6.83 -13.35
CA ASP A 79 27.56 -7.04 -13.58
C ASP A 79 28.04 -8.47 -13.23
N ASP A 80 27.38 -9.11 -12.26
CA ASP A 80 27.58 -10.52 -11.90
C ASP A 80 26.99 -11.52 -12.92
N ARG A 81 26.22 -11.02 -13.91
CA ARG A 81 25.50 -11.78 -14.94
C ARG A 81 24.44 -12.75 -14.42
N GLU A 82 24.04 -12.63 -13.17
CA GLU A 82 23.00 -13.49 -12.59
C GLU A 82 21.59 -13.07 -12.99
N TRP A 83 21.35 -11.77 -13.19
CA TRP A 83 20.01 -11.21 -13.34
C TRP A 83 19.85 -10.44 -14.65
N SER A 84 18.77 -10.72 -15.36
CA SER A 84 18.23 -9.86 -16.42
C SER A 84 17.32 -8.82 -15.78
N ILE A 85 17.47 -7.55 -16.15
CA ILE A 85 16.67 -6.43 -15.65
C ILE A 85 15.74 -5.90 -16.74
N SER A 86 14.51 -5.56 -16.34
CA SER A 86 13.58 -4.73 -17.13
C SER A 86 12.89 -3.73 -16.21
N THR A 87 12.90 -2.45 -16.58
CA THR A 87 12.35 -1.38 -15.72
C THR A 87 11.75 -0.23 -16.51
N LYS A 88 10.73 0.40 -15.93
CA LYS A 88 10.10 1.63 -16.42
C LYS A 88 10.46 2.78 -15.48
N LEU A 89 10.99 3.86 -16.06
CA LEU A 89 11.65 4.94 -15.33
C LEU A 89 11.04 6.29 -15.69
N ILE A 90 10.97 7.19 -14.71
CA ILE A 90 10.73 8.62 -14.92
C ILE A 90 11.99 9.36 -14.49
N ILE A 91 12.56 10.17 -15.38
CA ILE A 91 13.73 10.98 -15.02
C ILE A 91 13.27 12.07 -14.05
N THR A 92 13.97 12.24 -12.94
CA THR A 92 13.63 13.25 -11.91
C THR A 92 14.71 14.31 -11.76
N ASN A 93 15.96 13.96 -12.04
CA ASN A 93 17.09 14.86 -11.96
C ASN A 93 18.16 14.48 -12.97
N ILE A 94 18.87 15.47 -13.51
CA ILE A 94 19.93 15.35 -14.49
C ILE A 94 21.14 16.10 -13.95
N ASN A 95 22.24 15.38 -13.69
CA ASN A 95 23.50 15.94 -13.24
C ASN A 95 24.57 15.73 -14.30
N PHE A 96 25.18 16.82 -14.75
CA PHE A 96 26.31 16.81 -15.66
C PHE A 96 27.61 16.84 -14.86
N LYS A 97 28.50 15.87 -15.05
CA LYS A 97 29.83 15.92 -14.44
C LYS A 97 30.73 16.78 -15.34
N THR A 98 31.25 17.88 -14.81
CA THR A 98 32.08 18.83 -15.57
C THR A 98 33.46 18.30 -15.94
N ASN A 99 33.94 17.28 -15.21
CA ASN A 99 35.32 16.78 -15.33
C ASN A 99 35.46 15.54 -16.22
N ILE A 100 34.34 14.86 -16.52
CA ILE A 100 34.27 13.69 -17.40
C ILE A 100 32.95 13.83 -18.16
N PRO A 101 32.93 13.75 -19.51
CA PRO A 101 31.73 13.83 -20.35
C PRO A 101 30.77 12.68 -20.03
N SER A 102 30.02 12.85 -18.94
CA SER A 102 29.18 11.83 -18.35
C SER A 102 28.00 12.49 -17.67
N ILE A 103 26.84 11.88 -17.89
CA ILE A 103 25.57 12.35 -17.37
C ILE A 103 25.07 11.31 -16.39
N VAL A 104 24.63 11.79 -15.24
CA VAL A 104 24.01 10.98 -14.19
C VAL A 104 22.55 11.38 -14.08
N LEU A 105 21.66 10.43 -14.34
CA LEU A 105 20.21 10.60 -14.20
C LEU A 105 19.75 9.94 -12.91
N THR A 106 19.00 10.67 -12.09
CA THR A 106 18.24 10.07 -10.98
C THR A 106 16.83 9.78 -11.46
N CYS A 107 16.40 8.54 -11.33
CA CYS A 107 15.12 8.08 -11.85
C CYS A 107 14.18 7.63 -10.73
N LEU A 108 12.90 7.95 -10.90
CA LEU A 108 11.81 7.29 -10.19
C LEU A 108 11.47 6.00 -10.93
N VAL A 109 11.47 4.87 -10.21
CA VAL A 109 11.13 3.56 -10.79
C VAL A 109 9.64 3.33 -10.65
N ARG A 110 8.95 3.10 -11.77
CA ARG A 110 7.53 2.65 -11.77
C ARG A 110 7.41 1.16 -11.51
N ILE A 111 8.19 0.39 -12.26
CA ILE A 111 8.24 -1.07 -12.19
C ILE A 111 9.69 -1.46 -12.41
N LEU A 112 10.23 -2.37 -11.60
CA LEU A 112 11.51 -3.02 -11.81
C LEU A 112 11.31 -4.52 -11.69
N ASN A 113 11.74 -5.26 -12.71
CA ASN A 113 11.76 -6.72 -12.70
C ASN A 113 13.21 -7.18 -12.85
N LEU A 114 13.63 -8.09 -11.98
CA LEU A 114 14.90 -8.82 -12.06
C LEU A 114 14.56 -10.30 -12.17
N VAL A 115 14.99 -10.95 -13.25
CA VAL A 115 14.76 -12.39 -13.47
C VAL A 115 16.12 -13.08 -13.57
N LYS A 116 16.32 -14.19 -12.85
CA LYS A 116 17.56 -14.97 -12.98
C LYS A 116 17.77 -15.42 -14.43
N VAL A 117 18.96 -15.18 -14.98
CA VAL A 117 19.30 -15.52 -16.37
C VAL A 117 19.22 -17.03 -16.64
N SER A 118 19.48 -17.86 -15.63
CA SER A 118 19.36 -19.32 -15.71
C SER A 118 17.91 -19.84 -15.71
N ASN A 119 16.90 -18.98 -15.46
CA ASN A 119 15.55 -19.39 -15.08
C ASN A 119 14.47 -19.13 -16.15
N ASN A 120 14.72 -19.50 -17.40
CA ASN A 120 13.71 -19.27 -18.45
C ASN A 120 12.38 -20.04 -18.26
N GLU A 121 12.32 -21.08 -17.41
CA GLU A 121 11.11 -21.92 -17.19
C GLU A 121 10.96 -22.47 -15.75
N ILE A 122 11.41 -21.74 -14.71
CA ILE A 122 11.28 -22.28 -13.35
C ILE A 122 9.85 -22.10 -12.82
N ASN A 123 9.20 -23.22 -12.49
CA ASN A 123 7.97 -23.26 -11.71
C ASN A 123 8.19 -22.59 -10.35
N LYS A 124 7.60 -21.41 -10.18
CA LYS A 124 7.60 -20.65 -8.93
C LYS A 124 6.73 -21.39 -7.91
N LYS A 125 7.28 -21.68 -6.73
CA LYS A 125 6.63 -22.46 -5.68
C LYS A 125 5.84 -21.60 -4.71
N TYR A 126 6.43 -20.48 -4.31
CA TYR A 126 5.83 -19.55 -3.37
C TYR A 126 6.38 -18.15 -3.63
N LEU A 127 5.74 -17.15 -3.03
CA LEU A 127 6.26 -15.79 -3.04
C LEU A 127 6.44 -15.24 -1.63
N ARG A 128 7.28 -14.22 -1.54
CA ARG A 128 7.44 -13.37 -0.35
C ARG A 128 7.24 -11.92 -0.76
N GLY A 129 6.20 -11.29 -0.23
CA GLY A 129 5.97 -9.85 -0.34
C GLY A 129 6.50 -9.12 0.89
N TYR A 130 7.06 -7.93 0.70
CA TYR A 130 7.52 -7.05 1.77
C TYR A 130 6.49 -5.96 2.03
N ILE A 131 5.95 -5.86 3.24
CA ILE A 131 4.78 -5.03 3.55
C ILE A 131 5.19 -3.73 4.22
N THR A 132 4.73 -2.60 3.67
CA THR A 132 4.99 -1.26 4.24
C THR A 132 4.18 -1.02 5.50
N ASN A 133 4.83 -0.45 6.53
CA ASN A 133 4.22 0.07 7.74
C ASN A 133 3.33 -0.92 8.49
N PHE A 134 3.48 -2.22 8.27
CA PHE A 134 2.68 -3.24 8.93
C PHE A 134 3.44 -3.85 10.10
N ASP A 135 3.11 -3.38 11.30
CA ASP A 135 3.54 -3.92 12.58
C ASP A 135 2.41 -4.75 13.20
N PHE A 136 2.74 -5.81 13.91
CA PHE A 136 1.73 -6.64 14.52
C PHE A 136 2.26 -7.37 15.74
N LEU A 137 1.35 -7.82 16.60
CA LEU A 137 1.73 -8.68 17.70
C LEU A 137 1.85 -10.12 17.18
N GLY A 138 3.08 -10.61 17.05
CA GLY A 138 3.33 -12.00 16.68
C GLY A 138 2.59 -12.96 17.61
N MET A 139 2.01 -14.02 17.04
CA MET A 139 1.22 -15.02 17.76
C MET A 139 1.95 -16.36 17.88
N GLU A 140 2.86 -16.65 16.95
CA GLU A 140 3.66 -17.86 16.82
C GLU A 140 5.15 -17.56 17.03
N PHE A 141 5.92 -18.58 17.40
CA PHE A 141 7.36 -18.46 17.59
C PHE A 141 8.15 -18.81 16.33
N THR A 142 9.20 -18.04 16.06
CA THR A 142 10.28 -18.40 15.15
C THR A 142 11.60 -18.47 15.89
N ILE A 143 12.58 -19.15 15.29
CA ILE A 143 13.93 -19.27 15.81
C ILE A 143 14.81 -18.29 15.03
N ARG A 144 15.39 -17.31 15.73
CA ARG A 144 16.35 -16.34 15.19
C ARG A 144 17.68 -16.52 15.91
N GLY A 145 18.63 -17.16 15.23
CA GLY A 145 19.86 -17.65 15.86
C GLY A 145 19.53 -18.60 17.02
N GLU A 146 19.89 -18.21 18.24
CA GLU A 146 19.61 -18.99 19.46
C GLU A 146 18.31 -18.60 20.18
N ARG A 147 17.62 -17.54 19.74
CA ARG A 147 16.46 -16.99 20.44
C ARG A 147 15.15 -17.44 19.81
N ARG A 148 14.16 -17.71 20.67
CA ARG A 148 12.75 -17.84 20.25
C ARG A 148 12.08 -16.48 20.35
N VAL A 149 11.59 -15.98 19.22
CA VAL A 149 10.92 -14.67 19.13
C VAL A 149 9.49 -14.90 18.65
N ARG A 150 8.55 -14.13 19.20
CA ARG A 150 7.14 -14.18 18.81
C ARG A 150 6.87 -13.07 17.81
N ASP A 151 7.06 -13.38 16.53
CA ASP A 151 7.16 -12.41 15.42
C ASP A 151 6.33 -12.84 14.19
N LYS A 152 5.48 -13.86 14.34
CA LYS A 152 4.81 -14.51 13.21
C LYS A 152 3.34 -14.78 13.52
N PHE A 153 2.47 -14.72 12.53
CA PHE A 153 1.14 -15.34 12.59
C PHE A 153 0.75 -15.92 11.24
N THR A 154 -0.09 -16.94 11.28
CA THR A 154 -0.53 -17.68 10.09
C THR A 154 -2.05 -17.67 10.00
N VAL A 155 -2.57 -17.47 8.79
CA VAL A 155 -4.00 -17.53 8.47
C VAL A 155 -4.23 -18.44 7.28
N ASN A 156 -5.38 -19.12 7.24
CA ASN A 156 -5.76 -19.97 6.12
C ASN A 156 -6.87 -19.29 5.33
N VAL A 157 -6.60 -18.93 4.08
CA VAL A 157 -7.52 -18.18 3.22
C VAL A 157 -7.44 -18.69 1.79
N HIS A 158 -8.60 -19.06 1.22
CA HIS A 158 -8.75 -19.58 -0.15
C HIS A 158 -7.78 -20.72 -0.46
N ASP A 159 -7.78 -21.76 0.38
CA ASP A 159 -6.90 -22.94 0.29
C ASP A 159 -5.40 -22.66 0.42
N ARG A 160 -5.02 -21.44 0.81
CA ARG A 160 -3.62 -21.08 1.08
C ARG A 160 -3.38 -20.89 2.55
N GLN A 161 -2.20 -21.33 2.98
CA GLN A 161 -1.60 -20.88 4.21
C GLN A 161 -0.82 -19.60 3.93
N VAL A 162 -1.29 -18.48 4.47
CA VAL A 162 -0.63 -17.17 4.37
C VAL A 162 0.07 -16.89 5.69
N VAL A 163 1.38 -16.66 5.61
CA VAL A 163 2.26 -16.42 6.75
C VAL A 163 2.69 -14.97 6.76
N PHE A 164 2.46 -14.29 7.88
CA PHE A 164 2.98 -12.95 8.15
C PHE A 164 4.12 -13.05 9.15
N GLN A 165 5.25 -12.40 8.86
CA GLN A 165 6.44 -12.46 9.71
C GLN A 165 7.14 -11.10 9.78
N GLU A 166 7.43 -10.60 10.99
CA GLU A 166 8.22 -9.37 11.17
C GLU A 166 9.65 -9.55 10.63
N LEU A 167 10.33 -8.47 10.28
CA LEU A 167 11.74 -8.52 9.88
C LEU A 167 12.69 -8.72 11.06
N GLU A 168 13.91 -9.22 10.80
CA GLU A 168 14.92 -9.46 11.83
C GLU A 168 15.21 -8.22 12.69
N HIS A 169 15.41 -7.10 12.00
CA HIS A 169 15.84 -5.83 12.57
C HIS A 169 14.68 -4.86 12.87
N LYS A 170 13.42 -5.33 12.94
CA LYS A 170 12.23 -4.49 13.14
C LYS A 170 12.41 -3.43 14.23
N LYS A 171 12.93 -3.81 15.41
CA LYS A 171 13.10 -2.88 16.54
C LYS A 171 14.02 -1.70 16.20
N LEU A 172 15.15 -1.97 15.53
CA LEU A 172 16.10 -0.94 15.12
C LEU A 172 15.50 -0.03 14.04
N ILE A 173 14.73 -0.61 13.11
CA ILE A 173 14.00 0.14 12.08
C ILE A 173 12.96 1.07 12.71
N LEU A 174 12.19 0.58 13.68
CA LEU A 174 11.20 1.38 14.42
C LEU A 174 11.85 2.55 15.17
N GLU A 175 13.05 2.38 15.72
CA GLU A 175 13.79 3.49 16.35
C GLU A 175 14.14 4.60 15.34
N GLN A 176 14.42 4.25 14.08
CA GLN A 176 14.66 5.23 13.01
C GLN A 176 13.37 5.98 12.62
N ILE A 177 12.22 5.29 12.61
CA ILE A 177 10.91 5.92 12.38
C ILE A 177 10.58 6.88 13.54
N ASN A 178 10.70 6.41 14.79
CA ASN A 178 10.36 7.18 15.99
C ASN A 178 11.26 8.42 16.17
N SER A 179 12.49 8.38 15.66
CA SER A 179 13.40 9.53 15.63
C SER A 179 13.19 10.46 14.43
N ASN A 180 12.18 10.21 13.59
CA ASN A 180 11.86 10.94 12.35
C ASN A 180 13.01 10.97 11.33
N ARG A 181 13.91 9.98 11.35
CA ARG A 181 15.00 9.87 10.37
C ARG A 181 14.52 9.27 9.05
N ILE A 182 13.59 8.32 9.15
CA ILE A 182 12.79 7.81 8.03
C ILE A 182 11.32 7.98 8.40
N ASP A 183 10.47 8.18 7.40
CA ASP A 183 9.03 8.36 7.58
C ASP A 183 8.27 7.04 7.46
N LYS A 184 8.78 6.07 6.70
CA LYS A 184 8.18 4.75 6.50
C LYS A 184 9.24 3.65 6.45
N ALA A 185 8.79 2.42 6.68
CA ALA A 185 9.64 1.25 6.46
C ALA A 185 8.81 0.00 6.15
N ILE A 186 9.46 -0.99 5.55
CA ILE A 186 9.02 -2.37 5.60
C ILE A 186 9.35 -2.91 6.99
N LEU A 187 8.33 -3.47 7.65
CA LEU A 187 8.48 -4.03 9.00
C LEU A 187 8.21 -5.53 9.03
N SER A 188 7.55 -6.06 8.01
CA SER A 188 7.14 -7.45 7.93
C SER A 188 7.07 -7.94 6.49
N THR A 189 6.92 -9.26 6.35
CA THR A 189 6.71 -9.94 5.09
C THR A 189 5.42 -10.75 5.14
N ILE A 190 4.86 -10.97 3.95
CA ILE A 190 3.79 -11.93 3.68
C ILE A 190 4.35 -13.04 2.80
N THR A 191 4.11 -14.30 3.14
CA THR A 191 4.55 -15.46 2.36
C THR A 191 3.38 -16.41 2.14
N PHE A 192 3.18 -16.87 0.90
CA PHE A 192 2.17 -17.87 0.57
C PHE A 192 2.54 -18.68 -0.67
N PRO A 193 2.04 -19.94 -0.78
CA PRO A 193 2.30 -20.79 -1.94
C PRO A 193 1.56 -20.28 -3.19
N ILE A 194 2.20 -20.46 -4.34
CA ILE A 194 1.59 -20.27 -5.65
C ILE A 194 0.93 -21.60 -6.02
N LEU A 195 -0.36 -21.58 -6.35
CA LEU A 195 -1.10 -22.81 -6.64
C LEU A 195 -0.83 -23.27 -8.08
N ASP A 196 -1.00 -24.57 -8.33
CA ASP A 196 -0.80 -25.14 -9.66
C ASP A 196 -1.76 -24.51 -10.67
N GLY A 197 -1.20 -24.03 -11.79
CA GLY A 197 -1.96 -23.38 -12.87
C GLY A 197 -2.21 -21.87 -12.65
N GLU A 198 -1.75 -21.29 -11.54
CA GLU A 198 -1.83 -19.85 -11.34
C GLU A 198 -0.79 -19.11 -12.16
N ASN A 199 -1.25 -18.07 -12.86
CA ASN A 199 -0.34 -17.14 -13.53
C ASN A 199 0.10 -16.02 -12.58
N LYS A 200 1.04 -15.21 -13.06
CA LYS A 200 1.59 -14.09 -12.31
C LYS A 200 0.51 -13.05 -11.99
N GLU A 201 -0.37 -12.76 -12.93
CA GLU A 201 -1.44 -11.77 -12.78
C GLU A 201 -2.41 -12.13 -11.64
N GLN A 202 -2.81 -13.40 -11.55
CA GLN A 202 -3.66 -13.91 -10.47
C GLN A 202 -2.97 -13.80 -9.12
N THR A 203 -1.68 -14.13 -9.08
CA THR A 203 -0.85 -14.07 -7.87
C THR A 203 -0.65 -12.63 -7.39
N SER A 204 -0.36 -11.70 -8.31
CA SER A 204 -0.26 -10.26 -8.03
C SER A 204 -1.61 -9.66 -7.62
N HIS A 205 -2.73 -10.13 -8.19
CA HIS A 205 -4.04 -9.67 -7.76
C HIS A 205 -4.36 -10.16 -6.33
N TYR A 206 -3.97 -11.37 -5.96
CA TYR A 206 -4.17 -11.90 -4.61
C TYR A 206 -3.41 -11.09 -3.56
N ILE A 207 -2.14 -10.73 -3.82
CA ILE A 207 -1.37 -9.90 -2.88
C ILE A 207 -1.90 -8.46 -2.78
N GLU A 208 -2.45 -7.93 -3.88
CA GLU A 208 -3.12 -6.64 -3.91
C GLU A 208 -4.38 -6.64 -3.04
N LEU A 209 -5.23 -7.67 -3.16
CA LEU A 209 -6.42 -7.83 -2.32
C LEU A 209 -6.07 -7.92 -0.83
N ILE A 210 -5.01 -8.65 -0.46
CA ILE A 210 -4.53 -8.68 0.93
C ILE A 210 -4.07 -7.29 1.38
N SER A 211 -3.37 -6.54 0.53
CA SER A 211 -2.91 -5.19 0.85
C SER A 211 -4.08 -4.23 1.11
N TRP A 212 -5.12 -4.28 0.27
CA TRP A 212 -6.34 -3.50 0.47
C TRP A 212 -7.11 -3.92 1.72
N PHE A 213 -7.20 -5.23 1.98
CA PHE A 213 -7.86 -5.76 3.16
C PHE A 213 -7.15 -5.36 4.47
N LEU A 214 -5.81 -5.43 4.51
CA LEU A 214 -5.01 -4.98 5.65
C LEU A 214 -5.15 -3.48 5.88
N SER A 215 -5.28 -2.71 4.80
CA SER A 215 -5.44 -1.26 4.89
C SER A 215 -6.72 -0.84 5.65
N LEU A 216 -7.71 -1.73 5.80
CA LEU A 216 -8.91 -1.49 6.61
C LEU A 216 -8.69 -1.61 8.12
N VAL A 217 -7.67 -2.37 8.59
CA VAL A 217 -7.52 -2.70 10.02
C VAL A 217 -7.46 -1.45 10.90
N ASN A 218 -6.69 -0.43 10.46
CA ASN A 218 -6.58 0.88 11.11
C ASN A 218 -6.76 2.05 10.14
N VAL A 219 -7.28 1.77 8.93
CA VAL A 219 -7.43 2.77 7.87
C VAL A 219 -6.12 3.49 7.55
N LYS A 220 -5.12 2.69 7.19
CA LYS A 220 -3.79 3.17 6.78
C LYS A 220 -3.35 2.43 5.54
N ALA A 221 -2.67 3.14 4.64
CA ALA A 221 -2.19 2.53 3.41
C ALA A 221 -1.16 1.44 3.74
N THR A 222 -1.48 0.21 3.34
CA THR A 222 -0.58 -0.93 3.36
C THR A 222 -0.33 -1.35 1.93
N MET A 223 0.93 -1.47 1.54
CA MET A 223 1.32 -1.85 0.19
C MET A 223 2.46 -2.85 0.24
N VAL A 224 2.61 -3.60 -0.85
CA VAL A 224 3.70 -4.56 -1.04
C VAL A 224 4.56 -4.13 -2.22
N PRO A 225 5.54 -3.23 -2.01
CA PRO A 225 6.35 -2.69 -3.10
C PRO A 225 7.34 -3.67 -3.69
N LEU A 226 7.72 -4.72 -2.95
CA LEU A 226 8.71 -5.69 -3.37
C LEU A 226 8.15 -7.10 -3.18
N ILE A 227 8.25 -7.91 -4.23
CA ILE A 227 7.83 -9.31 -4.26
C ILE A 227 9.03 -10.13 -4.76
N GLU A 228 9.38 -11.15 -3.99
CA GLU A 228 10.33 -12.18 -4.38
C GLU A 228 9.57 -13.46 -4.72
N TYR A 229 9.87 -14.06 -5.87
CA TYR A 229 9.37 -15.36 -6.25
C TYR A 229 10.44 -16.40 -6.03
N TYR A 230 10.09 -17.48 -5.32
CA TYR A 230 11.00 -18.56 -4.97
C TYR A 230 10.69 -19.83 -5.75
N ASP A 231 11.73 -20.56 -6.09
CA ASP A 231 11.62 -21.83 -6.79
C ASP A 231 11.50 -23.04 -5.85
N ASN A 232 11.51 -24.24 -6.44
CA ASN A 232 11.45 -25.50 -5.71
C ASN A 232 12.68 -25.77 -4.84
N ASN A 233 13.83 -25.15 -5.16
CA ASN A 233 15.07 -25.24 -4.40
C ASN A 233 15.18 -24.18 -3.31
N ASN A 234 14.11 -23.38 -3.11
CA ASN A 234 14.08 -22.28 -2.15
C ASN A 234 15.08 -21.16 -2.49
N GLU A 235 15.39 -20.99 -3.78
CA GLU A 235 16.17 -19.88 -4.29
C GLU A 235 15.26 -18.80 -4.90
N ILE A 236 15.68 -17.54 -4.81
CA ILE A 236 14.98 -16.44 -5.47
C ILE A 236 15.16 -16.59 -6.98
N ALA A 237 14.06 -16.70 -7.71
CA ALA A 237 14.01 -16.81 -9.16
C ALA A 237 13.74 -15.46 -9.84
N GLU A 238 12.93 -14.62 -9.21
CA GLU A 238 12.52 -13.32 -9.73
C GLU A 238 12.25 -12.34 -8.58
N ILE A 239 12.57 -11.07 -8.82
CA ILE A 239 12.27 -9.95 -7.94
C ILE A 239 11.46 -8.94 -8.74
N GLU A 240 10.32 -8.56 -8.20
CA GLU A 240 9.42 -7.57 -8.78
C GLU A 240 9.23 -6.42 -7.80
N TYR A 241 9.49 -5.22 -8.28
CA TYR A 241 9.28 -3.99 -7.55
C TYR A 241 8.21 -3.15 -8.25
N HIS A 242 7.24 -2.69 -7.48
CA HIS A 242 6.23 -1.73 -7.90
C HIS A 242 6.36 -0.45 -7.09
N GLN A 243 6.30 0.67 -7.79
CA GLN A 243 6.35 1.96 -7.13
C GLN A 243 5.18 2.12 -6.17
N LEU A 244 5.52 2.47 -4.93
CA LEU A 244 4.57 3.07 -4.02
C LEU A 244 4.20 4.45 -4.55
N LEU A 245 2.92 4.68 -4.84
CA LEU A 245 2.40 6.04 -4.85
C LEU A 245 2.37 6.56 -3.40
N SER A 246 3.52 6.77 -2.78
CA SER A 246 3.58 7.49 -1.52
C SER A 246 3.42 8.97 -1.84
N SER A 247 2.22 9.52 -1.69
CA SER A 247 2.12 10.98 -1.62
C SER A 247 2.89 11.48 -0.41
N ARG A 248 3.64 12.58 -0.61
CA ARG A 248 4.42 13.27 0.44
C ARG A 248 3.54 13.86 1.54
N TYR A 249 2.22 13.78 1.40
CA TYR A 249 1.23 14.27 2.36
C TYR A 249 0.65 13.16 3.22
N HIS A 250 1.05 11.90 3.02
CA HIS A 250 0.59 10.78 3.84
C HIS A 250 1.45 10.70 5.10
N PRO A 251 0.90 10.92 6.31
CA PRO A 251 1.58 10.52 7.52
C PRO A 251 1.68 8.99 7.48
N ASN A 252 2.90 8.49 7.26
CA ASN A 252 3.23 7.07 7.19
C ASN A 252 3.17 6.45 8.59
N VAL A 253 1.95 6.37 9.13
CA VAL A 253 1.69 5.81 10.45
C VAL A 253 1.76 4.29 10.35
N ILE A 254 2.52 3.70 11.27
CA ILE A 254 2.60 2.26 11.46
C ILE A 254 1.19 1.73 11.79
N ILE A 255 0.75 0.74 11.03
CA ILE A 255 -0.40 -0.09 11.40
C ILE A 255 0.10 -1.01 12.49
N ASP A 256 -0.51 -0.94 13.67
CA ASP A 256 -0.35 -1.95 14.69
C ASP A 256 -1.71 -2.51 15.10
N ASN A 257 -1.75 -3.80 15.37
CA ASN A 257 -2.92 -4.41 16.01
C ASN A 257 -2.58 -4.88 17.43
N HIS A 258 -1.82 -4.07 18.15
CA HIS A 258 -1.39 -4.43 19.50
C HIS A 258 -2.54 -4.34 20.51
N LEU A 259 -3.56 -3.53 20.22
CA LEU A 259 -4.72 -3.35 21.09
C LEU A 259 -5.77 -4.46 20.97
N CYS A 260 -5.84 -5.18 19.84
CA CYS A 260 -6.72 -6.34 19.67
C CYS A 260 -5.90 -7.63 19.57
N PHE A 261 -5.51 -8.19 20.72
CA PHE A 261 -4.74 -9.45 20.79
C PHE A 261 -5.44 -10.59 20.02
N GLY A 262 -4.75 -11.17 19.04
CA GLY A 262 -5.33 -12.20 18.15
C GLY A 262 -6.37 -11.67 17.14
N GLY A 263 -6.63 -10.36 17.14
CA GLY A 263 -7.63 -9.71 16.31
C GLY A 263 -7.35 -9.85 14.81
N LEU A 264 -6.08 -9.83 14.38
CA LEU A 264 -5.74 -10.06 12.97
C LEU A 264 -6.15 -11.45 12.48
N ILE A 265 -5.85 -12.50 13.27
CA ILE A 265 -6.22 -13.87 12.89
C ILE A 265 -7.74 -13.99 12.79
N GLN A 266 -8.47 -13.47 13.78
CA GLN A 266 -9.93 -13.45 13.75
C GLN A 266 -10.46 -12.65 12.54
N TYR A 267 -9.92 -11.47 12.28
CA TYR A 267 -10.31 -10.59 11.19
C TYR A 267 -10.13 -11.28 9.83
N PHE A 268 -8.98 -11.90 9.56
CA PHE A 268 -8.78 -12.68 8.33
C PHE A 268 -9.78 -13.84 8.22
N ASN A 269 -9.95 -14.62 9.29
CA ASN A 269 -10.82 -15.79 9.27
C ASN A 269 -12.30 -15.45 9.10
N GLU A 270 -12.77 -14.32 9.63
CA GLU A 270 -14.17 -13.91 9.54
C GLU A 270 -14.47 -13.12 8.26
N CYS A 271 -13.53 -12.29 7.82
CA CYS A 271 -13.84 -11.21 6.87
C CYS A 271 -13.18 -11.35 5.50
N TYR A 272 -12.03 -12.03 5.36
CA TYR A 272 -11.27 -11.97 4.10
C TYR A 272 -12.03 -12.57 2.92
N GLN A 273 -12.65 -13.74 3.09
CA GLN A 273 -13.47 -14.37 2.05
C GLN A 273 -14.61 -13.44 1.61
N VAL A 274 -15.32 -12.86 2.58
CA VAL A 274 -16.44 -11.94 2.34
C VAL A 274 -15.95 -10.68 1.63
N PHE A 275 -14.76 -10.18 1.99
CA PHE A 275 -14.13 -9.04 1.33
C PHE A 275 -13.88 -9.33 -0.15
N VAL A 276 -13.27 -10.46 -0.48
CA VAL A 276 -12.98 -10.82 -1.88
C VAL A 276 -14.27 -11.02 -2.69
N GLU A 277 -15.28 -11.67 -2.11
CA GLU A 277 -16.58 -11.87 -2.76
C GLU A 277 -17.32 -10.56 -3.02
N LEU A 278 -17.24 -9.62 -2.08
CA LEU A 278 -17.94 -8.34 -2.17
C LEU A 278 -17.14 -7.25 -2.90
N ASP A 279 -15.85 -7.42 -3.16
CA ASP A 279 -15.03 -6.34 -3.75
C ASP A 279 -15.57 -5.89 -5.11
N ASN A 280 -15.91 -6.83 -5.99
CA ASN A 280 -16.45 -6.50 -7.31
C ASN A 280 -17.81 -5.77 -7.23
N ASP A 281 -18.70 -6.24 -6.34
CA ASP A 281 -20.04 -5.68 -6.21
C ASP A 281 -20.03 -4.32 -5.51
N LEU A 282 -19.27 -4.20 -4.41
CA LEU A 282 -19.24 -3.04 -3.54
C LEU A 282 -18.07 -2.08 -3.84
N ALA A 283 -17.17 -2.44 -4.74
CA ALA A 283 -15.92 -1.71 -5.01
C ALA A 283 -15.16 -1.41 -3.71
N LEU A 284 -14.94 -2.44 -2.88
CA LEU A 284 -14.34 -2.28 -1.55
C LEU A 284 -12.93 -1.70 -1.64
N SER A 285 -12.09 -2.14 -2.58
CA SER A 285 -10.75 -1.60 -2.82
C SER A 285 -10.79 -0.09 -3.17
N SER A 286 -11.79 0.33 -3.94
CA SER A 286 -12.02 1.75 -4.25
C SER A 286 -12.52 2.54 -3.04
N LEU A 287 -13.37 1.92 -2.22
CA LEU A 287 -13.82 2.49 -0.95
C LEU A 287 -12.63 2.68 -0.01
N VAL A 288 -11.79 1.66 0.19
CA VAL A 288 -10.57 1.74 1.00
C VAL A 288 -9.70 2.91 0.54
N THR A 289 -9.43 3.00 -0.76
CA THR A 289 -8.68 4.12 -1.35
C THR A 289 -9.30 5.48 -1.01
N SER A 290 -10.63 5.60 -1.10
CA SER A 290 -11.36 6.83 -0.78
C SER A 290 -11.26 7.20 0.70
N ILE A 291 -11.41 6.20 1.58
CA ILE A 291 -11.32 6.37 3.03
C ILE A 291 -9.89 6.78 3.43
N LEU A 292 -8.86 6.17 2.85
CA LEU A 292 -7.46 6.54 3.06
C LEU A 292 -7.18 7.98 2.63
N GLY A 293 -7.51 8.33 1.39
CA GLY A 293 -7.29 9.68 0.87
C GLY A 293 -8.05 10.77 1.65
N MET A 294 -9.23 10.43 2.17
CA MET A 294 -10.00 11.28 3.07
C MET A 294 -9.28 11.46 4.41
N TYR A 295 -8.89 10.37 5.07
CA TYR A 295 -8.25 10.42 6.39
C TYR A 295 -6.98 11.28 6.38
N GLU A 296 -6.23 11.23 5.28
CA GLU A 296 -4.96 11.92 5.10
C GLU A 296 -5.11 13.36 4.59
N GLY A 297 -6.31 13.78 4.19
CA GLY A 297 -6.58 15.13 3.71
C GLY A 297 -6.19 16.22 4.72
N LYS A 298 -5.52 17.29 4.30
CA LYS A 298 -5.09 18.37 5.21
C LYS A 298 -6.26 19.21 5.76
N PHE A 299 -7.28 19.44 4.93
CA PHE A 299 -8.40 20.33 5.24
C PHE A 299 -9.63 19.51 5.66
N LEU A 300 -10.28 19.92 6.75
CA LEU A 300 -11.42 19.22 7.33
C LEU A 300 -12.61 19.15 6.34
N GLU A 301 -12.83 20.21 5.58
CA GLU A 301 -13.83 20.28 4.51
C GLU A 301 -13.62 19.18 3.46
N ASN A 302 -12.37 18.94 3.05
CA ASN A 302 -12.05 17.85 2.12
C ASN A 302 -12.28 16.48 2.74
N LYS A 303 -11.99 16.33 4.04
CA LYS A 303 -12.30 15.09 4.77
C LYS A 303 -13.81 14.84 4.82
N LEU A 304 -14.60 15.86 5.13
CA LEU A 304 -16.06 15.76 5.17
C LEU A 304 -16.65 15.46 3.77
N ALA A 305 -16.12 16.07 2.71
CA ALA A 305 -16.52 15.75 1.34
C ALA A 305 -16.22 14.29 0.99
N GLY A 306 -15.00 13.81 1.28
CA GLY A 306 -14.61 12.42 1.06
C GLY A 306 -15.47 11.43 1.86
N LEU A 307 -15.86 11.79 3.08
CA LEU A 307 -16.74 10.99 3.93
C LEU A 307 -18.12 10.81 3.31
N ILE A 308 -18.71 11.93 2.86
CA ILE A 308 -20.01 11.95 2.17
C ILE A 308 -19.96 11.08 0.92
N LEU A 309 -18.92 11.22 0.09
CA LEU A 309 -18.76 10.41 -1.13
C LEU A 309 -18.58 8.91 -0.83
N SER A 310 -17.83 8.58 0.23
CA SER A 310 -17.64 7.20 0.66
C SER A 310 -18.95 6.56 1.12
N TYR A 311 -19.79 7.32 1.84
CA TYR A 311 -21.15 6.89 2.19
C TYR A 311 -22.03 6.70 0.96
N GLU A 312 -22.04 7.66 0.04
CA GLU A 312 -22.83 7.56 -1.19
C GLU A 312 -22.47 6.31 -1.98
N LEU A 313 -21.17 6.00 -2.11
CA LEU A 313 -20.68 4.81 -2.80
C LEU A 313 -21.11 3.52 -2.08
N LEU A 314 -20.73 3.37 -0.80
CA LEU A 314 -20.93 2.13 -0.04
C LEU A 314 -22.41 1.81 0.14
N LEU A 315 -23.20 2.78 0.62
CA LEU A 315 -24.61 2.55 0.92
C LEU A 315 -25.42 2.25 -0.35
N THR A 316 -25.13 2.94 -1.45
CA THR A 316 -25.81 2.69 -2.73
C THR A 316 -25.55 1.28 -3.21
N LYS A 317 -24.26 0.88 -3.29
CA LYS A 317 -23.89 -0.46 -3.77
C LYS A 317 -24.39 -1.56 -2.85
N TYR A 318 -24.33 -1.37 -1.52
CA TYR A 318 -24.83 -2.34 -0.56
C TYR A 318 -26.35 -2.54 -0.65
N LEU A 319 -27.13 -1.46 -0.79
CA LEU A 319 -28.58 -1.54 -0.93
C LEU A 319 -29.00 -2.23 -2.24
N VAL A 320 -28.27 -1.96 -3.34
CA VAL A 320 -28.48 -2.63 -4.63
C VAL A 320 -28.17 -4.11 -4.53
N LYS A 321 -27.02 -4.47 -3.93
CA LYS A 321 -26.65 -5.87 -3.66
C LYS A 321 -27.68 -6.59 -2.77
N SER A 322 -28.32 -5.85 -1.85
CA SER A 322 -29.39 -6.34 -0.98
C SER A 322 -30.77 -6.41 -1.67
N GLY A 323 -30.84 -6.19 -2.99
CA GLY A 323 -32.05 -6.37 -3.81
C GLY A 323 -32.86 -5.10 -4.07
N SER A 324 -32.31 -3.91 -3.78
CA SER A 324 -32.98 -2.65 -4.12
C SER A 324 -32.72 -2.24 -5.58
N ASP A 325 -33.71 -1.62 -6.22
CA ASP A 325 -33.55 -1.07 -7.57
C ASP A 325 -32.60 0.15 -7.59
N PHE A 326 -31.69 0.20 -8.55
CA PHE A 326 -30.63 1.23 -8.61
C PHE A 326 -31.18 2.65 -8.77
N GLU A 327 -32.14 2.86 -9.67
CA GLU A 327 -32.71 4.20 -9.89
C GLU A 327 -33.45 4.68 -8.64
N SER A 328 -34.18 3.78 -7.97
CA SER A 328 -34.84 4.11 -6.70
C SER A 328 -33.87 4.51 -5.59
N ILE A 329 -32.68 3.89 -5.52
CA ILE A 329 -31.67 4.21 -4.50
C ILE A 329 -30.92 5.49 -4.84
N LYS A 330 -30.69 5.76 -6.12
CA LYS A 330 -29.95 6.94 -6.60
C LYS A 330 -30.62 8.26 -6.20
N GLU A 331 -31.96 8.28 -6.14
CA GLU A 331 -32.75 9.45 -5.73
C GLU A 331 -32.77 9.67 -4.20
N LEU A 332 -32.40 8.66 -3.41
CA LEU A 332 -32.40 8.77 -1.95
C LEU A 332 -31.27 9.67 -1.46
N SER A 333 -31.57 10.44 -0.41
CA SER A 333 -30.53 11.14 0.32
C SER A 333 -29.65 10.17 1.12
N ILE A 334 -28.45 10.59 1.50
CA ILE A 334 -27.54 9.79 2.35
C ILE A 334 -28.25 9.33 3.64
N GLN A 335 -29.05 10.19 4.26
CA GLN A 335 -29.83 9.85 5.45
C GLN A 335 -30.88 8.78 5.18
N ASP A 336 -31.60 8.86 4.06
CA ASP A 336 -32.57 7.83 3.68
C ASP A 336 -31.87 6.50 3.40
N LYS A 337 -30.69 6.54 2.77
CA LYS A 337 -29.83 5.36 2.56
C LYS A 337 -29.38 4.76 3.89
N LEU A 338 -28.89 5.58 4.83
CA LEU A 338 -28.48 5.12 6.18
C LEU A 338 -29.66 4.47 6.92
N ARG A 339 -30.84 5.10 6.91
CA ARG A 339 -32.05 4.54 7.52
C ARG A 339 -32.41 3.18 6.92
N ARG A 340 -32.34 3.06 5.58
CA ARG A 340 -32.63 1.81 4.88
C ARG A 340 -31.61 0.72 5.19
N VAL A 341 -30.31 1.04 5.17
CA VAL A 341 -29.25 0.11 5.56
C VAL A 341 -29.41 -0.36 7.00
N ASN A 342 -29.83 0.54 7.91
CA ASN A 342 -30.03 0.18 9.32
C ASN A 342 -31.20 -0.80 9.55
N THR A 343 -32.11 -0.97 8.59
CA THR A 343 -33.14 -2.04 8.68
C THR A 343 -32.53 -3.44 8.63
N TYR A 344 -31.37 -3.57 7.97
CA TYR A 344 -30.58 -4.79 7.85
C TYR A 344 -29.54 -4.90 8.98
N LEU A 345 -28.74 -3.84 9.21
CA LEU A 345 -27.60 -3.90 10.15
C LEU A 345 -27.98 -3.66 11.62
N ARG A 346 -29.06 -2.92 11.89
CA ARG A 346 -29.71 -2.72 13.20
C ARG A 346 -28.78 -2.31 14.36
N PHE A 347 -27.84 -1.41 14.12
CA PHE A 347 -26.92 -0.92 15.15
C PHE A 347 -26.72 0.60 15.15
N ILE A 348 -27.13 1.28 14.07
CA ILE A 348 -26.85 2.71 13.91
C ILE A 348 -27.72 3.51 14.89
N PRO A 349 -27.10 4.32 15.78
CA PRO A 349 -27.84 5.16 16.73
C PRO A 349 -28.79 6.15 16.04
N SER A 350 -29.95 6.40 16.65
CA SER A 350 -30.98 7.27 16.08
C SER A 350 -30.52 8.71 15.81
N HIS A 351 -29.60 9.25 16.62
CA HIS A 351 -29.05 10.59 16.42
C HIS A 351 -28.20 10.68 15.14
N LEU A 352 -27.48 9.62 14.75
CA LEU A 352 -26.70 9.59 13.50
C LEU A 352 -27.58 9.37 12.26
N LEU A 353 -28.82 8.90 12.45
CA LEU A 353 -29.84 8.81 11.40
C LEU A 353 -30.59 10.13 11.17
N ALA A 354 -30.36 11.15 12.00
CA ALA A 354 -30.93 12.47 11.85
C ALA A 354 -30.35 13.22 10.64
N ASP A 355 -31.00 14.31 10.25
CA ASP A 355 -30.73 15.03 9.00
C ASP A 355 -29.49 15.94 9.02
N THR A 356 -28.72 15.92 10.10
CA THR A 356 -27.56 16.81 10.33
C THR A 356 -26.51 16.69 9.23
N LEU A 357 -26.07 15.46 8.87
CA LEU A 357 -25.05 15.27 7.83
C LEU A 357 -25.51 15.78 6.44
N ARG A 358 -26.79 15.70 6.09
CA ARG A 358 -27.27 16.24 4.81
C ARG A 358 -27.50 17.74 4.87
N LYS A 359 -28.30 18.18 5.83
CA LYS A 359 -28.79 19.56 5.90
C LYS A 359 -27.67 20.53 6.23
N ASP A 360 -26.86 20.22 7.23
CA ASP A 360 -25.92 21.18 7.83
C ASP A 360 -24.50 21.01 7.27
N VAL A 361 -24.15 19.83 6.78
CA VAL A 361 -22.80 19.53 6.25
C VAL A 361 -22.81 19.42 4.73
N ARG A 362 -23.48 18.42 4.14
CA ARG A 362 -23.47 18.19 2.68
C ARG A 362 -23.96 19.39 1.90
N ASN A 363 -25.15 19.91 2.22
CA ASN A 363 -25.72 21.00 1.44
C ASN A 363 -24.84 22.27 1.51
N ALA A 364 -24.34 22.61 2.71
CA ALA A 364 -23.42 23.74 2.86
C ALA A 364 -22.14 23.54 2.03
N LEU A 365 -21.49 22.39 2.20
CA LEU A 365 -20.21 22.09 1.56
C LEU A 365 -20.29 22.04 0.03
N PHE A 366 -21.31 21.38 -0.53
CA PHE A 366 -21.42 21.18 -1.98
C PHE A 366 -22.05 22.37 -2.73
N HIS A 367 -22.82 23.24 -2.05
CA HIS A 367 -23.38 24.44 -2.68
C HIS A 367 -22.51 25.68 -2.48
N THR A 368 -21.80 25.80 -1.36
CA THR A 368 -21.05 27.02 -1.01
C THR A 368 -19.54 26.81 -0.91
N GLY A 369 -19.07 25.56 -0.84
CA GLY A 369 -17.65 25.23 -0.66
C GLY A 369 -17.17 25.32 0.79
N GLU A 370 -18.02 25.79 1.71
CA GLU A 370 -17.69 25.94 3.13
C GLU A 370 -18.88 25.58 4.03
N ILE A 371 -18.61 25.31 5.30
CA ILE A 371 -19.64 25.05 6.32
C ILE A 371 -19.55 26.16 7.36
N SER A 372 -20.27 27.26 7.14
CA SER A 372 -20.21 28.47 7.98
C SER A 372 -21.09 28.40 9.23
N VAL A 373 -22.06 27.49 9.25
CA VAL A 373 -23.05 27.34 10.35
C VAL A 373 -22.48 26.59 11.55
N LEU A 374 -21.40 25.82 11.35
CA LEU A 374 -20.76 25.01 12.39
C LEU A 374 -19.39 25.56 12.76
N SER A 375 -19.09 25.57 14.05
CA SER A 375 -17.75 25.82 14.57
C SER A 375 -16.78 24.70 14.18
N LEU A 376 -15.47 24.98 14.28
CA LEU A 376 -14.44 23.98 13.98
C LEU A 376 -14.58 22.71 14.83
N ASN A 377 -14.90 22.85 16.12
CA ASN A 377 -15.05 21.71 17.02
C ASN A 377 -16.24 20.83 16.63
N GLU A 378 -17.38 21.43 16.29
CA GLU A 378 -18.56 20.70 15.82
C GLU A 378 -18.27 19.94 14.52
N LYS A 379 -17.54 20.55 13.59
CA LYS A 379 -17.10 19.87 12.35
C LYS A 379 -16.21 18.66 12.65
N ILE A 380 -15.28 18.79 13.61
CA ILE A 380 -14.38 17.71 14.02
C ILE A 380 -15.16 16.57 14.68
N GLU A 381 -16.10 16.89 15.57
CA GLU A 381 -16.96 15.90 16.23
C GLU A 381 -17.80 15.12 15.22
N ILE A 382 -18.49 15.83 14.31
CA ILE A 382 -19.26 15.21 13.23
C ILE A 382 -18.38 14.32 12.36
N TYR A 383 -17.20 14.81 11.95
CA TYR A 383 -16.28 14.01 11.16
C TYR A 383 -15.91 12.71 11.89
N ASN A 384 -15.51 12.79 13.15
CA ASN A 384 -15.08 11.63 13.93
C ASN A 384 -16.21 10.61 14.13
N GLU A 385 -17.43 11.06 14.45
CA GLU A 385 -18.58 10.17 14.67
C GLU A 385 -19.00 9.44 13.39
N TYR A 386 -19.14 10.17 12.29
CA TYR A 386 -19.52 9.57 11.01
C TYR A 386 -18.37 8.77 10.39
N TYR A 387 -17.12 9.14 10.65
CA TYR A 387 -15.98 8.34 10.21
C TYR A 387 -15.94 6.98 10.91
N ASP A 388 -16.08 6.96 12.24
CA ASP A 388 -16.18 5.71 13.01
C ASP A 388 -17.39 4.87 12.56
N LEU A 389 -18.56 5.50 12.37
CA LEU A 389 -19.75 4.81 11.85
C LEU A 389 -19.49 4.16 10.47
N LEU A 390 -18.78 4.82 9.55
CA LEU A 390 -18.44 4.26 8.25
C LEU A 390 -17.59 2.99 8.39
N ILE A 391 -16.61 3.00 9.30
CA ILE A 391 -15.78 1.82 9.60
C ILE A 391 -16.63 0.69 10.19
N GLN A 392 -17.48 1.00 11.18
CA GLN A 392 -18.38 0.00 11.77
C GLN A 392 -19.34 -0.63 10.74
N ILE A 393 -19.92 0.18 9.84
CA ILE A 393 -20.75 -0.33 8.73
C ILE A 393 -19.94 -1.26 7.84
N THR A 394 -18.72 -0.86 7.47
CA THR A 394 -17.84 -1.66 6.60
C THR A 394 -17.52 -3.00 7.26
N LEU A 395 -17.08 -3.00 8.53
CA LEU A 395 -16.77 -4.22 9.28
C LEU A 395 -17.99 -5.13 9.45
N ARG A 396 -19.19 -4.57 9.67
CA ARG A 396 -20.44 -5.35 9.77
C ARG A 396 -20.88 -5.94 8.43
N ILE A 397 -20.68 -5.23 7.32
CA ILE A 397 -20.90 -5.78 5.96
C ILE A 397 -19.97 -6.98 5.72
N LEU A 398 -18.74 -6.92 6.25
CA LEU A 398 -17.76 -8.01 6.22
C LEU A 398 -18.00 -9.10 7.28
N ASN A 399 -19.11 -9.03 8.03
CA ASN A 399 -19.48 -9.96 9.10
C ASN A 399 -18.48 -10.05 10.27
N TYR A 400 -17.65 -9.03 10.49
CA TYR A 400 -16.71 -9.00 11.62
C TYR A 400 -17.44 -8.96 12.96
N ARG A 401 -16.93 -9.69 13.95
CA ARG A 401 -17.50 -9.76 15.31
C ARG A 401 -16.50 -9.46 16.42
N GLY A 402 -15.25 -9.18 16.06
CA GLY A 402 -14.18 -8.91 17.02
C GLY A 402 -14.12 -7.45 17.48
N LYS A 403 -12.96 -7.11 18.05
CA LYS A 403 -12.61 -5.74 18.44
C LYS A 403 -11.94 -5.03 17.28
N TYR A 404 -12.21 -3.73 17.14
CA TYR A 404 -11.50 -2.86 16.21
C TYR A 404 -10.92 -1.66 16.94
N ILE A 405 -9.93 -1.02 16.33
CA ILE A 405 -9.32 0.18 16.89
C ILE A 405 -10.14 1.38 16.40
N ASN A 406 -10.74 2.12 17.33
CA ASN A 406 -11.53 3.29 17.01
C ASN A 406 -10.62 4.38 16.42
N PRO A 407 -10.91 4.90 15.22
CA PRO A 407 -10.10 5.92 14.59
C PRO A 407 -10.08 7.27 15.35
N LYS A 408 -11.04 7.53 16.23
CA LYS A 408 -11.19 8.79 16.99
C LYS A 408 -10.15 8.93 18.09
N ASP A 409 -9.94 7.88 18.89
CA ASP A 409 -9.16 7.92 20.12
C ASP A 409 -8.14 6.78 20.27
N TYR A 410 -8.02 5.91 19.25
CA TYR A 410 -7.10 4.78 19.23
C TYR A 410 -7.35 3.80 20.38
N THR A 411 -8.61 3.54 20.71
CA THR A 411 -9.01 2.55 21.71
C THR A 411 -9.60 1.31 21.06
N ALA A 412 -9.43 0.14 21.68
CA ALA A 412 -10.07 -1.09 21.22
C ALA A 412 -11.53 -1.15 21.67
N ILE A 413 -12.46 -1.24 20.72
CA ILE A 413 -13.90 -1.29 20.97
C ILE A 413 -14.48 -2.58 20.40
N ASP A 414 -15.38 -3.21 21.17
CA ASP A 414 -16.17 -4.35 20.69
C ASP A 414 -17.19 -3.89 19.65
N LEU A 415 -17.21 -4.55 18.49
CA LEU A 415 -18.15 -4.20 17.43
C LEU A 415 -19.59 -4.67 17.74
N LEU A 416 -19.76 -5.62 18.67
CA LEU A 416 -21.03 -6.28 18.99
C LEU A 416 -21.91 -5.51 19.96
#